data_AF-A0A554GHS7-F1
#
_entry.id   AF-A0A554GHS7-F1
#
_cell.length_a   1.000
_cell.length_b   1.000
_cell.length_c   1.000
_cell.angle_alpha   90.00
_cell.angle_beta   90.00
_cell.angle_gamma   90.00
#
_symmetry.space_group_name_H-M   'P 1'
#
loop_
_entity.id
_entity.type
_entity.pdbx_description
1 polymer ?
#
loop_
_entity_poly.entity_id
_entity_poly.type
_entity_poly.pdbx_seq_one_letter_code
_entity_poly.pdbx_strand_id
1 'polypeptide(L)'
;MSEKRKANRAPLDIYLNKYMGGVPYMTRAADISQEGVSLSRLIEPQHDARRVGLQFQLPGSEEIIYAEGEVVREWKELGRKEQSGVRFTLLTERHRKMIDAYVDRHTEGN
;
A
#
# COMPACT_ATOMS: atom_id res chain seq x y z
N MET A 1 12.07 -17.52 -12.72
CA MET A 1 12.12 -17.10 -11.30
C MET A 1 10.84 -17.57 -10.63
N SER A 2 10.91 -18.34 -9.56
CA SER A 2 9.70 -18.87 -8.91
C SER A 2 8.90 -17.74 -8.27
N GLU A 3 7.58 -17.77 -8.46
CA GLU A 3 6.63 -16.85 -7.85
C GLU A 3 6.61 -17.10 -6.34
N LYS A 4 7.28 -16.22 -5.58
CA LYS A 4 7.44 -16.34 -4.11
C LYS A 4 6.31 -15.67 -3.31
N ARG A 5 5.30 -15.12 -3.99
CA ARG A 5 4.24 -14.34 -3.35
C ARG A 5 3.15 -15.29 -2.86
N LYS A 6 2.84 -15.24 -1.56
CA LYS A 6 1.80 -16.05 -0.93
C LYS A 6 0.40 -15.46 -1.06
N ALA A 7 0.30 -14.15 -1.28
CA ALA A 7 -0.95 -13.41 -1.28
C ALA A 7 -1.28 -12.84 -2.66
N ASN A 8 -2.53 -13.00 -3.07
CA ASN A 8 -3.09 -12.35 -4.25
C ASN A 8 -3.06 -10.83 -4.08
N ARG A 9 -2.80 -10.09 -5.18
CA ARG A 9 -2.82 -8.63 -5.19
C ARG A 9 -3.75 -8.13 -6.26
N ALA A 10 -4.56 -7.14 -5.91
CA ALA A 10 -5.38 -6.41 -6.86
C ALA A 10 -4.69 -5.10 -7.27
N PRO A 11 -4.88 -4.65 -8.53
CA PRO A 11 -4.46 -3.31 -8.93
C PRO A 11 -5.18 -2.28 -8.05
N LEU A 12 -4.45 -1.27 -7.60
CA LEU A 12 -5.00 -0.17 -6.82
C LEU A 12 -4.31 1.13 -7.24
N ASP A 13 -5.01 1.93 -8.03
CA ASP A 13 -4.47 3.18 -8.58
C ASP A 13 -5.15 4.40 -7.95
N ILE A 14 -4.63 4.82 -6.78
CA ILE A 14 -5.13 5.95 -6.01
C ILE A 14 -3.99 6.79 -5.45
N TYR A 15 -4.27 8.05 -5.17
CA TYR A 15 -3.43 8.84 -4.26
C TYR A 15 -3.85 8.57 -2.81
N LEU A 16 -2.87 8.54 -1.91
CA LEU A 16 -3.10 8.34 -0.48
C LEU A 16 -2.14 9.15 0.37
N ASN A 17 -2.53 9.33 1.63
CA ASN A 17 -1.69 9.97 2.64
C ASN A 17 -0.80 8.92 3.31
N LYS A 18 0.52 9.15 3.24
CA LYS A 18 1.54 8.43 3.97
C LYS A 18 2.10 9.33 5.06
N TYR A 19 1.90 8.95 6.32
CA TYR A 19 2.38 9.69 7.47
C TYR A 19 3.78 9.20 7.85
N MET A 20 4.75 10.12 7.86
CA MET A 20 6.13 9.89 8.30
C MET A 20 6.48 10.92 9.36
N GLY A 21 6.83 10.49 10.57
CA GLY A 21 7.07 11.40 11.70
C GLY A 21 5.87 12.29 12.05
N GLY A 22 4.63 11.82 11.78
CA GLY A 22 3.39 12.60 11.97
C GLY A 22 3.05 13.56 10.84
N VAL A 23 3.91 13.72 9.82
CA VAL A 23 3.67 14.59 8.67
C VAL A 23 3.09 13.80 7.50
N PRO A 24 1.97 14.24 6.89
CA PRO A 24 1.39 13.57 5.72
C PRO A 24 2.13 13.93 4.43
N TYR A 25 2.41 12.91 3.63
CA TYR A 25 2.94 13.03 2.28
C TYR A 25 2.03 12.29 1.31
N MET A 26 1.75 12.90 0.15
CA MET A 26 0.97 12.25 -0.89
C MET A 26 1.83 11.26 -1.66
N THR A 27 1.33 10.04 -1.82
CA THR A 27 1.96 8.95 -2.57
C THR A 27 0.91 8.25 -3.42
N ARG A 28 1.33 7.42 -4.38
CA ARG A 28 0.41 6.71 -5.28
C ARG A 28 0.51 5.21 -5.10
N ALA A 29 -0.60 4.53 -4.83
CA ALA A 29 -0.63 3.07 -4.81
C ALA A 29 -0.52 2.50 -6.25
N ALA A 30 0.04 1.30 -6.37
CA ALA A 30 0.05 0.54 -7.61
C ALA A 30 -0.75 -0.76 -7.51
N ASP A 31 -0.59 -1.47 -6.39
CA ASP A 31 -1.34 -2.68 -6.06
C ASP A 31 -1.51 -2.81 -4.55
N ILE A 32 -2.48 -3.62 -4.13
CA ILE A 32 -2.77 -3.92 -2.73
C ILE A 32 -3.05 -5.41 -2.56
N SER A 33 -2.67 -5.95 -1.41
CA SER A 33 -3.10 -7.24 -0.90
C SER A 33 -3.57 -7.09 0.55
N GLN A 34 -4.10 -8.16 1.12
CA GLN A 34 -4.44 -8.21 2.54
C GLN A 34 -3.23 -7.94 3.47
N GLU A 35 -2.01 -8.18 2.99
CA GLU A 35 -0.77 -8.03 3.78
C GLU A 35 -0.05 -6.70 3.54
N GLY A 36 -0.34 -5.97 2.46
CA GLY A 36 0.40 -4.75 2.16
C GLY A 36 0.08 -4.08 0.84
N VAL A 37 0.67 -2.92 0.62
CA VAL A 37 0.47 -2.04 -0.54
C VAL A 37 1.80 -1.69 -1.19
N SER A 38 1.83 -1.62 -2.53
CA SER A 38 2.97 -1.06 -3.26
C SER A 38 2.73 0.41 -3.56
N LEU A 39 3.71 1.25 -3.23
CA LEU A 39 3.63 2.70 -3.36
C LEU A 39 4.70 3.21 -4.32
N SER A 40 4.34 4.15 -5.18
CA SER A 40 5.29 4.93 -5.97
C SER A 40 5.56 6.24 -5.25
N ARG A 41 6.83 6.49 -4.92
CA ARG A 41 7.28 7.74 -4.30
C ARG A 41 7.02 8.89 -5.28
N LEU A 42 6.39 9.96 -4.80
CA LEU A 42 6.16 11.18 -5.57
C LEU A 42 7.08 12.30 -5.09
N ILE A 43 6.74 12.90 -3.94
CA ILE A 43 7.52 13.97 -3.30
C ILE A 43 7.57 13.63 -1.81
N GLU A 44 8.51 12.75 -1.45
CA GLU A 44 8.72 12.31 -0.07
C GLU A 44 10.18 12.61 0.33
N PRO A 45 10.44 13.09 1.56
CA PRO A 45 11.81 13.19 2.05
C PRO A 45 12.45 11.80 2.12
N GLN A 46 13.78 11.75 1.95
CA GLN A 46 14.51 10.56 2.38
C GLN A 46 14.35 10.45 3.90
N HIS A 47 13.86 9.31 4.36
CA HIS A 47 13.65 9.09 5.78
C HIS A 47 14.03 7.65 6.13
N ASP A 48 14.83 7.49 7.19
CA ASP A 48 15.21 6.17 7.70
C ASP A 48 14.07 5.44 8.43
N ALA A 49 12.91 6.10 8.59
CA ALA A 49 11.77 5.54 9.31
C ALA A 49 11.18 4.42 8.47
N ARG A 50 11.31 3.20 8.99
CA ARG A 50 10.67 2.03 8.40
C ARG A 50 9.18 1.99 8.67
N ARG A 51 8.71 2.56 9.79
CA ARG A 51 7.29 2.58 10.16
C ARG A 51 6.59 3.82 9.63
N VAL A 52 5.43 3.62 9.02
CA VAL A 52 4.63 4.67 8.38
C VAL A 52 3.16 4.47 8.70
N GLY A 53 2.42 5.57 8.79
CA GLY A 53 0.96 5.55 8.79
C GLY A 53 0.43 5.67 7.36
N LEU A 54 -0.70 5.05 7.07
CA LEU A 54 -1.39 5.14 5.79
C LEU A 54 -2.85 5.49 6.04
N GLN A 55 -3.38 6.39 5.21
CA GLN A 55 -4.80 6.74 5.18
C GLN A 55 -5.26 6.78 3.73
N PHE A 56 -6.25 5.96 3.39
CA PHE A 56 -6.79 5.84 2.04
C PHE A 56 -8.22 5.32 2.03
N GLN A 57 -8.89 5.45 0.89
CA GLN A 57 -10.18 4.82 0.60
C GLN A 57 -10.00 3.85 -0.55
N LEU A 58 -10.72 2.73 -0.53
CA LEU A 58 -10.80 1.83 -1.68
C LEU A 58 -11.80 2.40 -2.70
N PRO A 59 -11.57 2.22 -4.02
CA PRO A 59 -12.54 2.61 -5.03
C PRO A 59 -13.93 2.03 -4.75
N GLY A 60 -14.95 2.89 -4.78
CA GLY A 60 -16.34 2.52 -4.49
C GLY A 60 -16.69 2.40 -3.01
N SER A 61 -15.78 2.76 -2.10
CA SER A 61 -16.02 2.81 -0.65
C SER A 61 -15.84 4.24 -0.11
N GLU A 62 -16.78 4.71 0.70
CA GLU A 62 -16.65 5.97 1.43
C GLU A 62 -15.86 5.83 2.73
N GLU A 63 -15.64 4.61 3.20
CA GLU A 63 -14.93 4.36 4.46
C GLU A 63 -13.41 4.54 4.31
N ILE A 64 -12.86 5.35 5.22
CA ILE A 64 -11.42 5.64 5.30
C ILE A 64 -10.72 4.53 6.07
N ILE A 65 -9.79 3.87 5.40
CA ILE A 65 -8.90 2.89 5.99
C ILE A 65 -7.68 3.61 6.58
N TYR A 66 -7.47 3.37 7.88
CA TYR A 66 -6.23 3.68 8.57
C TYR A 66 -5.43 2.40 8.77
N ALA A 67 -4.14 2.47 8.46
CA ALA A 67 -3.20 1.37 8.65
C ALA A 67 -1.85 1.90 9.15
N GLU A 68 -1.16 1.09 9.95
CA GLU A 68 0.29 1.22 10.08
C GLU A 68 0.97 0.17 9.22
N GLY A 69 2.16 0.49 8.74
CA GLY A 69 2.98 -0.47 8.02
C GLY A 69 4.46 -0.21 8.12
N GLU A 70 5.21 -1.19 7.66
CA GLU A 70 6.67 -1.16 7.54
C GLU A 70 7.09 -1.18 6.08
N VAL A 71 8.01 -0.29 5.70
CA VAL A 71 8.69 -0.34 4.42
C VAL A 71 9.61 -1.56 4.41
N VAL A 72 9.27 -2.57 3.59
CA VAL A 72 9.99 -3.85 3.50
C VAL A 72 10.88 -3.96 2.28
N ARG A 73 10.68 -3.11 1.26
CA ARG A 73 11.50 -3.04 0.05
C ARG A 73 11.49 -1.62 -0.49
N GLU A 74 12.64 -1.18 -0.97
CA GLU A 74 12.77 0.00 -1.83
C GLU A 74 13.40 -0.45 -3.15
N TRP A 75 12.78 -0.08 -4.27
CA TRP A 75 13.34 -0.30 -5.59
C TRP A 75 13.78 1.04 -6.15
N LYS A 76 15.11 1.21 -6.30
CA LYS A 76 15.72 2.30 -7.05
C LYS A 76 16.27 1.72 -8.35
N GLU A 77 15.47 1.73 -9.41
CA GLU A 77 15.97 1.45 -10.76
C GLU A 77 16.29 2.76 -11.46
N LEU A 78 17.45 2.82 -12.11
CA LEU A 78 17.87 3.97 -12.92
C LEU A 78 16.82 4.20 -14.03
N GLY A 79 16.10 5.32 -13.97
CA GLY A 79 15.08 5.68 -14.97
C GLY A 79 13.64 5.22 -14.68
N ARG A 80 13.36 4.58 -13.54
CA ARG A 80 11.98 4.29 -13.08
C ARG A 80 11.62 5.07 -11.82
N LYS A 81 10.32 5.29 -11.59
CA LYS A 81 9.82 5.91 -10.35
C LYS A 81 10.22 5.03 -9.16
N GLU A 82 10.80 5.63 -8.12
CA GLU A 82 11.15 4.90 -6.90
C GLU A 82 9.89 4.26 -6.31
N GLN A 83 9.92 2.95 -6.12
CA GLN A 83 8.81 2.20 -5.54
C GLN A 83 9.18 1.73 -4.14
N SER A 84 8.19 1.62 -3.27
CA SER A 84 8.33 1.03 -1.95
C SER A 84 7.20 0.04 -1.68
N GLY A 85 7.56 -1.11 -1.11
CA GLY A 85 6.58 -2.08 -0.62
C GLY A 85 6.35 -1.82 0.86
N VAL A 86 5.09 -1.60 1.25
CA VAL A 86 4.70 -1.43 2.65
C VAL A 86 3.89 -2.64 3.09
N ARG A 87 4.37 -3.33 4.13
CA ARG A 87 3.65 -4.42 4.79
C ARG A 87 2.83 -3.85 5.94
N PHE A 88 1.55 -4.16 6.01
CA PHE A 88 0.69 -3.72 7.12
C PHE A 88 1.11 -4.40 8.42
N THR A 89 1.26 -3.61 9.48
CA THR A 89 1.57 -4.06 10.84
C THR A 89 0.41 -3.83 11.80
N LEU A 90 -0.43 -2.83 11.54
CA LEU A 90 -1.65 -2.56 12.29
C LEU A 90 -2.78 -2.24 11.33
N LEU A 91 -3.86 -3.01 11.43
CA LEU A 91 -5.06 -2.86 10.62
C LEU A 91 -6.24 -3.42 11.42
N THR A 92 -7.38 -2.72 11.42
CA THR A 92 -8.58 -3.26 12.08
C THR A 92 -9.11 -4.47 11.32
N GLU A 93 -9.77 -5.40 12.02
CA GLU A 93 -10.35 -6.58 11.37
C GLU A 93 -11.38 -6.20 10.29
N ARG A 94 -12.14 -5.11 10.51
CA ARG A 94 -13.06 -4.56 9.52
C ARG A 94 -12.34 -4.11 8.26
N HIS A 95 -11.30 -3.29 8.40
CA HIS A 95 -10.51 -2.83 7.24
C HIS A 95 -9.83 -4.00 6.52
N ARG A 96 -9.42 -5.04 7.26
CA ARG A 96 -8.81 -6.24 6.67
C ARG A 96 -9.80 -6.94 5.75
N LYS A 97 -11.02 -7.17 6.22
CA LYS A 97 -12.11 -7.75 5.43
C LYS A 97 -12.50 -6.90 4.22
N MET A 98 -12.44 -5.58 4.35
CA MET A 98 -12.70 -4.68 3.21
C MET A 98 -11.64 -4.80 2.11
N ILE A 99 -10.36 -4.85 2.50
CA ILE A 99 -9.25 -5.06 1.56
C ILE A 99 -9.36 -6.45 0.93
N ASP A 100 -9.65 -7.48 1.72
CA ASP A 100 -9.83 -8.86 1.25
C ASP A 100 -10.91 -8.94 0.17
N ALA A 101 -12.10 -8.44 0.47
CA ALA A 101 -13.22 -8.41 -0.47
C ALA A 101 -12.90 -7.57 -1.72
N TYR A 102 -12.09 -6.52 -1.61
CA TYR A 102 -11.63 -5.76 -2.78
C TYR A 102 -10.67 -6.60 -3.63
N VAL A 103 -9.72 -7.31 -3.00
CA VAL A 103 -8.76 -8.17 -3.69
C VAL A 103 -9.46 -9.30 -4.42
N ASP A 104 -10.39 -9.99 -3.76
CA ASP A 104 -11.15 -11.10 -4.34
C ASP A 104 -11.90 -10.65 -5.60
N ARG A 105 -12.66 -9.55 -5.50
CA ARG A 105 -13.41 -8.99 -6.65
C ARG A 105 -12.55 -8.64 -7.88
N HIS A 106 -11.28 -8.30 -7.67
CA HIS A 106 -10.37 -7.89 -8.75
C HIS A 106 -9.41 -9.01 -9.18
N THR A 107 -9.47 -10.19 -8.55
CA THR A 107 -8.64 -11.35 -8.90
C THR A 107 -9.45 -12.55 -9.37
N GLU A 108 -10.74 -12.66 -9.00
CA GLU A 108 -11.66 -13.72 -9.46
C GLU A 108 -12.21 -13.51 -10.89
N GLY A 109 -11.85 -12.41 -11.56
CA GLY A 109 -12.33 -12.06 -12.90
C GLY A 109 -11.31 -12.20 -14.03
N ASN A 110 -10.21 -12.94 -13.81
CA ASN A 110 -9.10 -13.08 -14.76
C ASN A 110 -8.79 -14.54 -15.11
#